data_AF-A0A0P6X133-F1
#
_entry.id   AF-A0A0P6X133-F1
#
_cell.length_a   1.000
_cell.length_b   1.000
_cell.length_c   1.000
_cell.angle_alpha   90.00
_cell.angle_beta   90.00
_cell.angle_gamma   90.00
#
_symmetry.space_group_name_H-M   'P 1'
#
loop_
_entity.id
_entity.type
_entity.pdbx_description
1 polymer ?
#
loop_
_entity_poly.entity_id
_entity_poly.type
_entity_poly.pdbx_seq_one_letter_code
_entity_poly.pdbx_strand_id
1 'polypeptide(L)'
;MSYAFRKHDYNLDDFDRCPEHGCVMMQVQDLPPVCLIEWLVKNAAERRVRDVIPREPVNPVEAGLPGVVLDNGFLLPVRKAVDVASRRPDGEVNESIVGWRVTDILYMRGENQELVGVELLPDGTVVDEDPGFLLYLDMQILLYLLFDEEIRKCEP
;
A
#
# COMPACT_ATOMS: atom_id res chain seq x y z
N MET A 1 -14.59 2.41 -24.44
CA MET A 1 -13.53 2.14 -23.44
C MET A 1 -12.88 3.48 -23.08
N SER A 2 -12.77 3.83 -21.80
CA SER A 2 -13.23 2.97 -20.70
C SER A 2 -13.35 3.72 -19.39
N TYR A 3 -14.46 3.74 -18.64
CA TYR A 3 -15.21 2.58 -18.12
C TYR A 3 -14.35 1.46 -17.47
N ALA A 4 -13.01 1.49 -17.56
CA ALA A 4 -12.12 0.33 -17.33
C ALA A 4 -11.84 -0.01 -15.88
N PHE A 5 -12.29 0.79 -14.92
CA PHE A 5 -11.98 0.54 -13.50
C PHE A 5 -13.18 0.73 -12.57
N ARG A 6 -14.38 1.03 -13.09
CA ARG A 6 -15.58 1.18 -12.25
C ARG A 6 -16.17 -0.16 -11.77
N LYS A 7 -15.62 -1.33 -12.17
CA LYS A 7 -16.37 -2.60 -12.12
C LYS A 7 -15.53 -3.89 -11.99
N HIS A 8 -14.23 -3.84 -11.75
CA HIS A 8 -13.40 -5.05 -11.81
C HIS A 8 -13.11 -5.58 -10.41
N ASP A 9 -13.91 -6.58 -10.02
CA ASP A 9 -13.43 -7.75 -9.30
C ASP A 9 -12.15 -8.25 -9.99
N TYR A 10 -11.00 -7.64 -9.71
CA TYR A 10 -9.73 -8.21 -10.11
C TYR A 10 -9.52 -9.44 -9.24
N ASN A 11 -9.76 -10.60 -9.82
CA ASN A 11 -9.39 -11.85 -9.20
C ASN A 11 -7.86 -11.90 -9.16
N LEU A 12 -7.28 -11.76 -7.97
CA LEU A 12 -5.83 -11.75 -7.78
C LEU A 12 -5.20 -13.06 -8.30
N ASP A 13 -5.97 -14.15 -8.34
CA ASP A 13 -5.53 -15.43 -8.90
C ASP A 13 -5.33 -15.43 -10.42
N ASP A 14 -5.82 -14.42 -11.14
CA ASP A 14 -5.63 -14.30 -12.59
C ASP A 14 -4.25 -13.72 -12.95
N PHE A 15 -3.51 -13.20 -11.97
CA PHE A 15 -2.18 -12.63 -12.19
C PHE A 15 -1.08 -13.66 -12.00
N ASP A 16 -0.06 -13.56 -12.86
CA ASP A 16 1.20 -14.27 -12.65
C ASP A 16 1.82 -13.88 -11.30
N ARG A 17 2.57 -14.81 -10.72
CA ARG A 17 3.15 -14.65 -9.38
C ARG A 17 4.66 -14.51 -9.46
N CYS A 18 5.19 -13.59 -8.67
CA CYS A 18 6.62 -13.41 -8.51
C CYS A 18 7.21 -14.67 -7.87
N PRO A 19 8.22 -15.32 -8.47
CA PRO A 19 8.80 -16.55 -7.92
C PRO A 19 9.54 -16.32 -6.61
N GLU A 20 10.00 -15.09 -6.35
CA GLU A 20 10.75 -14.73 -5.14
C GLU A 20 9.82 -14.34 -3.99
N HIS A 21 8.86 -13.45 -4.25
CA HIS A 21 8.01 -12.84 -3.22
C HIS A 21 6.61 -13.45 -3.13
N GLY A 22 6.21 -14.27 -4.11
CA GLY A 22 4.84 -14.82 -4.22
C GLY A 22 3.74 -13.79 -4.51
N CYS A 23 4.11 -12.51 -4.65
CA CYS A 23 3.19 -11.42 -4.90
C CYS A 23 2.75 -11.33 -6.36
N VAL A 24 1.77 -10.48 -6.64
CA VAL A 24 1.28 -10.19 -7.99
C VAL A 24 2.40 -9.62 -8.87
N MET A 25 2.55 -10.21 -10.06
CA MET A 25 3.29 -9.62 -11.18
C MET A 25 2.30 -8.91 -12.10
N MET A 26 2.58 -7.65 -12.43
CA MET A 26 1.70 -6.86 -13.29
C MET A 26 2.35 -6.63 -14.65
N GLN A 27 1.70 -7.11 -15.70
CA GLN A 27 2.07 -6.82 -17.09
C GLN A 27 1.42 -5.50 -17.52
N VAL A 28 2.23 -4.50 -17.88
CA VAL A 28 1.75 -3.21 -18.40
C VAL A 28 2.17 -3.07 -19.85
N GLN A 29 1.21 -3.14 -20.77
CA GLN A 29 1.45 -3.08 -22.22
C GLN A 29 2.55 -4.08 -22.66
N ASP A 30 3.57 -3.61 -23.36
CA ASP A 30 4.72 -4.40 -23.86
C ASP A 30 5.95 -4.32 -22.93
N LEU A 31 5.83 -3.73 -21.74
CA LEU A 31 6.91 -3.69 -20.75
C LEU A 31 7.09 -5.05 -20.06
N PRO A 32 8.28 -5.39 -19.54
CA PRO A 32 8.42 -6.58 -18.71
C PRO A 32 7.46 -6.56 -17.50
N PRO A 33 6.92 -7.71 -17.06
CA PRO A 33 6.06 -7.75 -15.89
C PRO A 33 6.79 -7.22 -14.65
N VAL A 34 6.09 -6.45 -13.82
CA VAL A 34 6.65 -5.80 -12.63
C VAL A 34 6.19 -6.52 -11.36
N CYS A 35 7.13 -6.84 -10.47
CA CYS A 35 6.87 -7.39 -9.14
C CYS A 35 6.30 -6.30 -8.22
N LEU A 36 5.12 -6.54 -7.62
CA LEU A 36 4.47 -5.56 -6.75
C LEU A 36 5.34 -5.18 -5.55
N ILE A 37 5.99 -6.15 -4.90
CA ILE A 37 6.83 -5.88 -3.72
C ILE A 37 8.07 -5.07 -4.09
N GLU A 38 8.76 -5.41 -5.17
CA GLU A 38 9.92 -4.63 -5.63
C GLU A 38 9.53 -3.19 -5.98
N TRP A 39 8.39 -3.01 -6.63
CA TRP A 39 7.86 -1.69 -6.95
C TRP A 39 7.53 -0.89 -5.68
N LEU A 40 6.89 -1.52 -4.69
CA LEU A 40 6.61 -0.89 -3.40
C LEU A 40 7.90 -0.54 -2.65
N VAL A 41 8.87 -1.45 -2.58
CA VAL A 41 10.16 -1.20 -1.92
C VAL A 41 10.86 0.00 -2.56
N LYS A 42 10.91 0.07 -3.89
CA LYS A 42 11.51 1.19 -4.62
C LYS A 42 10.84 2.53 -4.30
N ASN A 43 9.51 2.54 -4.15
CA ASN A 43 8.73 3.76 -3.98
C ASN A 43 8.49 4.16 -2.52
N ALA A 44 8.52 3.21 -1.58
CA ALA A 44 8.07 3.42 -0.21
C ALA A 44 9.09 3.05 0.87
N ALA A 45 10.00 2.11 0.64
CA ALA A 45 10.93 1.69 1.68
C ALA A 45 11.80 2.86 2.15
N GLU A 46 12.01 2.95 3.47
CA GLU A 46 12.83 3.97 4.13
C GLU A 46 12.30 5.41 4.01
N ARG A 47 11.15 5.61 3.35
CA ARG A 47 10.52 6.92 3.21
C ARG A 47 9.81 7.32 4.48
N ARG A 48 9.70 8.63 4.68
CA ARG A 48 8.97 9.19 5.81
C ARG A 48 7.55 9.56 5.41
N VAL A 49 6.64 9.39 6.36
CA VAL A 49 5.29 9.94 6.26
C VAL A 49 5.38 11.46 6.24
N ARG A 50 4.88 12.05 5.16
CA ARG A 50 4.79 13.50 4.97
C ARG A 50 3.43 14.04 5.38
N ASP A 51 2.38 13.31 5.06
CA ASP A 51 0.99 13.71 5.26
C ASP A 51 0.09 12.48 5.41
N VAL A 52 -1.12 12.70 5.92
CA VAL A 52 -2.14 11.66 6.09
C VAL A 52 -3.46 12.11 5.46
N ILE A 53 -4.12 11.18 4.77
CA ILE A 53 -5.48 11.35 4.30
C ILE A 53 -6.38 10.65 5.34
N PRO A 54 -7.04 11.41 6.23
CA PRO A 54 -7.88 10.80 7.25
C PRO A 54 -9.11 10.17 6.61
N ARG A 55 -9.73 9.22 7.32
CA ARG A 55 -11.00 8.65 6.89
C ARG A 55 -12.10 9.69 7.04
N GLU A 56 -12.76 10.06 5.94
CA GLU A 56 -13.86 11.03 6.02
C GLU A 56 -15.05 10.45 6.81
N PRO A 57 -15.65 11.23 7.73
CA PRO A 57 -16.73 10.75 8.59
C PRO A 57 -18.10 10.66 7.88
N VAL A 58 -18.20 10.97 6.59
CA VAL A 58 -19.49 11.15 5.90
C VAL A 58 -19.65 10.14 4.76
N ASN A 59 -20.70 9.31 4.89
CA ASN A 59 -21.21 8.36 3.91
C ASN A 59 -20.22 7.26 3.43
N PRO A 60 -20.34 5.99 3.87
CA PRO A 60 -19.46 4.88 3.48
C PRO A 60 -19.35 4.61 1.98
N VAL A 61 -20.29 5.14 1.18
CA VAL A 61 -20.36 5.00 -0.28
C VAL A 61 -19.47 6.01 -1.00
N GLU A 62 -19.15 7.14 -0.35
CA GLU A 62 -18.39 8.26 -0.94
C GLU A 62 -17.08 8.57 -0.18
N ALA A 63 -16.96 8.10 1.07
CA ALA A 63 -15.76 8.29 1.87
C ALA A 63 -14.54 7.66 1.15
N GLY A 64 -13.58 8.51 0.80
CA GLY A 64 -12.28 8.07 0.31
C GLY A 64 -11.61 7.12 1.31
N LEU A 65 -10.83 6.17 0.79
CA LEU A 65 -10.00 5.32 1.64
C LEU A 65 -8.94 6.18 2.32
N PRO A 66 -8.69 5.97 3.63
CA PRO A 66 -7.61 6.67 4.31
C PRO A 66 -6.28 6.33 3.65
N GLY A 67 -5.31 7.22 3.77
CA GLY A 67 -4.05 7.09 3.07
C GLY A 67 -2.89 7.70 3.83
N VAL A 68 -1.70 7.21 3.53
CA VAL A 68 -0.44 7.78 4.03
C VAL A 68 0.35 8.28 2.83
N VAL A 69 0.71 9.56 2.83
CA VAL A 69 1.50 10.18 1.77
C VAL A 69 2.94 10.27 2.25
N LEU A 70 3.86 9.71 1.47
CA LEU A 70 5.28 9.69 1.77
C LEU A 70 5.98 10.96 1.27
N ASP A 71 7.22 11.21 1.70
CA ASP A 71 7.99 12.41 1.37
C ASP A 71 8.26 12.62 -0.14
N ASN A 72 8.21 11.56 -0.92
CA ASN A 72 8.31 11.57 -2.38
C ASN A 72 6.95 11.74 -3.08
N GLY A 73 5.86 11.91 -2.32
CA GLY A 73 4.50 12.02 -2.83
C GLY A 73 3.82 10.68 -3.13
N PHE A 74 4.47 9.54 -2.83
CA PHE A 74 3.86 8.22 -3.02
C PHE A 74 2.74 7.98 -2.01
N LEU A 75 1.59 7.49 -2.49
CA LEU A 75 0.42 7.22 -1.67
C LEU A 75 0.38 5.73 -1.29
N LEU A 76 0.33 5.45 0.01
CA LEU A 76 -0.04 4.16 0.57
C LEU A 76 -1.54 4.16 0.89
N PRO A 77 -2.39 3.49 0.08
CA PRO A 77 -3.82 3.42 0.33
C PRO A 77 -4.08 2.47 1.49
N VAL A 78 -4.58 2.97 2.62
CA VAL A 78 -4.75 2.18 3.84
C VAL A 78 -6.16 1.59 3.88
N ARG A 79 -6.24 0.26 3.93
CA ARG A 79 -7.49 -0.47 4.18
C ARG A 79 -7.77 -0.59 5.68
N LYS A 80 -6.72 -0.85 6.46
CA LYS A 80 -6.79 -1.03 7.92
C LYS A 80 -5.45 -0.65 8.54
N ALA A 81 -5.47 -0.11 9.75
CA ALA A 81 -4.26 0.13 10.50
C ALA A 81 -4.36 -0.47 11.90
N VAL A 82 -3.24 -0.99 12.40
CA VAL A 82 -3.14 -1.63 13.72
C VAL A 82 -2.04 -0.94 14.50
N ASP A 83 -2.40 -0.42 15.66
CA ASP A 83 -1.42 0.00 16.65
C ASP A 83 -0.86 -1.26 17.34
N VAL A 84 0.42 -1.55 17.10
CA VAL A 84 1.08 -2.75 17.64
C VAL A 84 1.24 -2.64 19.16
N ALA A 85 1.48 -1.43 19.68
CA ALA A 85 1.66 -1.18 21.11
C ALA A 85 0.39 -1.54 21.90
N SER A 86 -0.76 -1.07 21.41
CA SER A 86 -2.04 -1.26 22.07
C SER A 86 -2.81 -2.49 21.57
N ARG A 87 -2.30 -3.18 20.54
CA ARG A 87 -2.97 -4.26 19.79
C ARG A 87 -4.38 -3.90 19.34
N ARG A 88 -4.66 -2.60 19.18
CA ARG A 88 -5.98 -2.14 18.78
C ARG A 88 -6.11 -2.29 17.26
N PRO A 89 -7.10 -3.06 16.79
CA PRO A 89 -7.27 -3.32 15.37
C PRO A 89 -7.77 -2.11 14.58
N ASP A 90 -8.22 -1.07 15.26
CA ASP A 90 -8.72 0.19 14.70
C ASP A 90 -7.75 1.33 15.05
N GLY A 91 -6.47 1.13 14.70
CA GLY A 91 -5.52 2.24 14.73
C GLY A 91 -6.03 3.34 13.81
N GLU A 92 -6.16 4.57 14.33
CA GLU A 92 -6.55 5.70 13.51
C GLU A 92 -5.32 6.25 12.81
N VAL A 93 -5.30 6.18 11.47
CA VAL A 93 -4.31 6.90 10.66
C VAL A 93 -4.63 8.39 10.80
N ASN A 94 -3.83 9.11 11.60
CA ASN A 94 -3.97 10.53 11.84
C ASN A 94 -2.60 11.23 11.88
N GLU A 95 -2.57 12.54 12.09
CA GLU A 95 -1.35 13.34 11.98
C GLU A 95 -0.23 12.93 12.97
N SER A 96 -0.51 12.12 13.99
CA SER A 96 0.51 11.66 14.95
C SER A 96 1.59 10.78 14.33
N ILE A 97 1.32 10.16 13.17
CA ILE A 97 2.31 9.32 12.45
C ILE A 97 3.15 10.12 11.45
N VAL A 98 2.94 11.43 11.31
CA VAL A 98 3.76 12.27 10.44
C VAL A 98 5.22 12.24 10.93
N GLY A 99 6.14 12.04 9.98
CA GLY A 99 7.57 11.88 10.24
C GLY A 99 8.01 10.46 10.56
N TRP A 100 7.09 9.51 10.77
CA TRP A 100 7.42 8.09 10.95
C TRP A 100 7.97 7.52 9.64
N ARG A 101 8.81 6.48 9.74
CA ARG A 101 9.52 5.86 8.62
C ARG A 101 8.90 4.51 8.28
N VAL A 102 8.78 4.22 6.99
CA VAL A 102 8.50 2.87 6.49
C VAL A 102 9.72 1.98 6.72
N THR A 103 9.57 0.96 7.55
CA THR A 103 10.68 0.07 7.95
C THR A 103 10.59 -1.31 7.35
N ASP A 104 9.38 -1.81 7.10
CA ASP A 104 9.17 -3.09 6.46
C ASP A 104 7.95 -3.10 5.55
N ILE A 105 8.00 -3.94 4.52
CA ILE A 105 6.94 -4.15 3.53
C ILE A 105 6.78 -5.66 3.33
N LEU A 106 5.60 -6.15 3.68
CA LEU A 106 5.29 -7.57 3.75
C LEU A 106 4.19 -7.94 2.75
N TYR A 107 4.38 -9.07 2.07
CA TYR A 107 3.29 -9.73 1.35
C TYR A 107 2.78 -10.91 2.16
N MET A 108 1.47 -10.94 2.41
CA MET A 108 0.81 -12.02 3.16
C MET A 108 -0.24 -12.68 2.27
N ARG A 109 -0.12 -14.00 2.11
CA ARG A 109 -1.08 -14.82 1.38
C ARG A 109 -1.63 -15.91 2.30
N GLY A 110 -2.94 -15.99 2.40
CA GLY A 110 -3.68 -17.07 3.06
C GLY A 110 -4.74 -17.66 2.12
N GLU A 111 -5.42 -18.70 2.56
CA GLU A 111 -6.37 -19.47 1.74
C GLU A 111 -7.51 -18.61 1.14
N ASN A 112 -7.90 -17.52 1.80
CA ASN A 112 -9.02 -16.66 1.38
C ASN A 112 -8.66 -15.17 1.31
N GLN A 113 -7.38 -14.81 1.48
CA GLN A 113 -6.97 -13.41 1.50
C GLN A 113 -5.52 -13.20 1.07
N GLU A 114 -5.30 -12.12 0.35
CA GLU A 114 -3.98 -11.61 -0.01
C GLU A 114 -3.90 -10.14 0.40
N LEU A 115 -2.80 -9.77 1.08
CA LEU A 115 -2.65 -8.48 1.73
C LEU A 115 -1.20 -8.01 1.59
N VAL A 116 -1.02 -6.70 1.44
CA VAL A 116 0.26 -6.04 1.67
C VAL A 116 0.21 -5.34 3.01
N GLY A 117 1.22 -5.61 3.85
CA GLY A 117 1.48 -4.92 5.10
C GLY A 117 2.62 -3.93 4.95
N VAL A 118 2.55 -2.79 5.61
CA VAL A 118 3.64 -1.83 5.75
C VAL A 118 3.78 -1.48 7.22
N GLU A 119 4.98 -1.66 7.76
CA GLU A 119 5.30 -1.23 9.11
C GLU A 119 5.83 0.21 9.09
N LEU A 120 5.26 1.03 9.97
CA LEU A 120 5.76 2.35 10.29
C LEU A 120 6.35 2.37 11.70
N LEU A 121 7.52 2.96 11.83
CA LEU A 121 8.15 3.22 13.11
C LEU A 121 8.49 4.71 13.28
N PRO A 122 8.43 5.26 14.51
CA PRO A 122 8.93 6.60 14.79
C PRO A 122 10.41 6.74 14.39
N ASP A 123 10.87 7.97 14.16
CA ASP A 123 12.29 8.18 13.89
C ASP A 123 13.15 7.83 15.12
N GLY A 124 14.29 7.19 14.89
CA GLY A 124 15.23 6.81 15.96
C GLY A 124 14.88 5.54 16.75
N THR A 125 13.81 4.82 16.39
CA THR A 125 13.49 3.50 16.98
C THR A 125 14.25 2.37 16.29
N VAL A 126 14.45 1.28 17.03
CA VAL A 126 15.08 0.07 16.52
C VAL A 126 14.01 -0.84 15.93
N VAL A 127 14.23 -1.29 14.69
CA VAL A 127 13.33 -2.22 13.99
C VAL A 127 13.17 -3.50 14.81
N ASP A 128 11.96 -4.07 14.84
CA ASP A 128 11.57 -5.28 15.60
C ASP A 128 11.61 -5.18 17.15
N GLU A 129 12.14 -4.10 17.73
CA GLU A 129 12.24 -3.92 19.19
C GLU A 129 11.19 -2.95 19.73
N ASP A 130 10.84 -1.91 18.97
CA ASP A 130 9.90 -0.87 19.37
C ASP A 130 8.51 -1.08 18.75
N PRO A 131 7.42 -0.76 19.48
CA PRO A 131 6.08 -0.98 18.97
C PRO A 131 5.75 0.02 17.86
N GLY A 132 5.49 -0.50 16.66
CA GLY A 132 5.13 0.28 15.49
C GLY A 132 3.65 0.38 15.18
N PHE A 133 3.39 0.81 13.96
CA PHE A 133 2.07 0.90 13.37
C PHE A 133 2.04 0.06 12.10
N LEU A 134 1.21 -0.98 12.07
CA LEU A 134 1.09 -1.86 10.92
C LEU A 134 -0.09 -1.43 10.05
N LEU A 135 0.21 -1.02 8.82
CA LEU A 135 -0.77 -0.64 7.81
C LEU A 135 -1.04 -1.82 6.88
N TYR A 136 -2.29 -2.23 6.76
CA TYR A 136 -2.74 -3.11 5.68
C TYR A 136 -3.23 -2.26 4.52
N LEU A 137 -2.64 -2.47 3.35
CA LEU A 137 -2.90 -1.65 2.17
C LEU A 137 -4.06 -2.20 1.34
N ASP A 138 -4.70 -1.30 0.59
CA ASP A 138 -5.69 -1.66 -0.42
C ASP A 138 -5.01 -2.13 -1.71
N MET A 139 -5.05 -3.44 -1.94
CA MET A 139 -4.42 -4.08 -3.10
C MET A 139 -4.95 -3.57 -4.43
N GLN A 140 -6.24 -3.25 -4.53
CA GLN A 140 -6.82 -2.81 -5.81
C GLN A 140 -6.30 -1.42 -6.18
N ILE A 141 -6.22 -0.52 -5.21
CA ILE A 141 -5.65 0.82 -5.42
C ILE A 141 -4.15 0.73 -5.69
N LEU A 142 -3.42 -0.14 -4.99
CA LEU A 142 -1.99 -0.32 -5.25
C LEU A 142 -1.71 -0.76 -6.69
N LEU A 143 -2.43 -1.76 -7.19
CA LEU A 143 -2.29 -2.22 -8.58
C LEU A 143 -2.67 -1.11 -9.58
N TYR A 144 -3.68 -0.31 -9.26
CA TYR A 144 -4.05 0.85 -10.07
C TYR A 144 -2.95 1.91 -10.10
N LEU A 145 -2.32 2.21 -8.96
CA LEU A 145 -1.21 3.17 -8.87
C LEU A 145 0.02 2.69 -9.65
N LEU A 146 0.37 1.40 -9.54
CA LEU A 146 1.44 0.79 -10.33
C LEU A 146 1.15 0.92 -11.83
N PHE A 147 -0.07 0.56 -12.26
CA PHE A 147 -0.48 0.67 -13.65
C PHE A 147 -0.36 2.09 -14.19
N ASP A 148 -0.87 3.07 -13.44
CA ASP A 148 -0.83 4.48 -13.83
C ASP A 148 0.61 5.02 -13.89
N GLU A 149 1.46 4.66 -12.92
CA GLU A 149 2.88 5.05 -12.92
C GLU A 149 3.62 4.52 -14.16
N GLU A 150 3.43 3.24 -14.49
CA GLU A 150 4.09 2.64 -15.66
C GLU A 150 3.54 3.19 -16.98
N ILE A 151 2.25 3.54 -17.07
CA ILE A 151 1.70 4.25 -18.24
C ILE A 151 2.37 5.61 -18.42
N ARG A 152 2.47 6.41 -17.34
CA ARG A 152 3.04 7.76 -17.42
C ARG A 152 4.52 7.76 -17.79
N LYS A 153 5.27 6.71 -17.46
CA LYS A 153 6.67 6.54 -17.93
C LYS A 153 6.78 6.36 -19.44
N CYS A 154 5.72 5.90 -20.10
CA CYS A 154 5.68 5.68 -21.54
C CYS A 154 5.08 6.85 -22.33
N GLU A 155 4.47 7.83 -21.67
CA GLU A 155 3.95 9.03 -22.35
C GLU A 155 5.11 9.99 -22.73
N PRO A 156 5.14 10.52 -23.97
CA PRO A 156 6.25 11.33 -24.50
C PRO A 156 6.36 12.74 -23.91
#